data_AF-A0A9P7FM87-F1
#
_entry.id   AF-A0A9P7FM87-F1
#
_cell.length_a   1.000
_cell.length_b   1.000
_cell.length_c   1.000
_cell.angle_alpha   90.00
_cell.angle_beta   90.00
_cell.angle_gamma   90.00
#
_symmetry.space_group_name_H-M   'P 1'
#
loop_
_entity.id
_entity.type
_entity.pdbx_description
1 polymer ?
#
loop_
_entity_poly.entity_id
_entity_poly.type
_entity_poly.pdbx_seq_one_letter_code
_entity_poly.pdbx_strand_id
1 'polypeptide(L)'
;MKNEQNQWVNIETKGYGMATASGTRMTEKSTFNIGSNSKLFTVLATSILINNASITPRLTWNTKVKSVIPEFNLTDPVATQEATLLDLMTHRTGYPLHDFSYRYTDTASDAIRKLQYQRQSAEFRDIWQYNNNMYITLSRLPEILTGMPFGRYVRDNIFMPLGMNATTYSYQLANSEGQRADGMAREGLDVYKDPFTGTPRATRYWTSMTGGEDGSVLAAAGGVITSAVDMASRSQR
;
A
#
# COMPACT_ATOMS: atom_id res chain seq x y z
N MET A 1 7.84 19.71 7.69
CA MET A 1 7.05 20.69 8.46
C MET A 1 7.60 22.08 8.19
N LYS A 2 6.79 23.12 8.36
CA LYS A 2 7.31 24.49 8.35
C LYS A 2 7.52 24.93 9.80
N ASN A 3 8.59 25.68 10.07
CA ASN A 3 8.78 26.33 11.36
C ASN A 3 7.75 27.45 11.54
N GLU A 4 7.75 28.09 12.70
CA GLU A 4 6.87 29.23 13.03
C GLU A 4 7.03 30.40 12.04
N GLN A 5 8.15 30.45 11.32
CA GLN A 5 8.47 31.44 10.28
C GLN A 5 8.02 31.00 8.88
N ASN A 6 7.21 29.95 8.76
CA ASN A 6 6.70 29.40 7.50
C ASN A 6 7.82 28.92 6.53
N GLN A 7 9.01 28.64 7.08
CA GLN A 7 10.14 28.08 6.34
C GLN A 7 10.18 26.58 6.54
N TRP A 8 10.53 25.84 5.50
CA TRP A 8 10.71 24.41 5.62
C TRP A 8 11.88 24.08 6.55
N VAL A 9 11.66 23.18 7.52
CA VAL A 9 12.77 22.67 8.34
C VAL A 9 13.77 21.92 7.46
N ASN A 10 15.05 21.99 7.84
CA ASN A 10 16.10 21.15 7.25
C ASN A 10 15.74 19.68 7.48
N ILE A 11 15.83 18.86 6.43
CA ILE A 11 15.60 17.42 6.48
C ILE A 11 16.95 16.74 6.25
N GLU A 12 17.31 15.83 7.16
CA GLU A 12 18.47 14.95 7.00
C GLU A 12 17.98 13.52 6.71
N THR A 13 18.55 12.89 5.69
CA THR A 13 18.32 11.48 5.36
C THR A 13 19.66 10.76 5.30
N LYS A 14 19.74 9.54 5.87
CA LYS A 14 20.99 8.79 5.96
C LYS A 14 20.76 7.28 5.89
N GLY A 15 21.69 6.56 5.26
CA GLY A 15 21.72 5.10 5.22
C GLY A 15 22.77 4.52 6.16
N TYR A 16 22.47 3.35 6.75
CA TYR A 16 23.39 2.61 7.63
C TYR A 16 23.37 1.12 7.30
N GLY A 17 24.52 0.45 7.42
CA GLY A 17 24.66 -0.98 7.14
C GLY A 17 24.81 -1.31 5.65
N MET A 18 24.44 -2.54 5.29
CA MET A 18 24.47 -3.04 3.92
C MET A 18 23.06 -3.15 3.35
N ALA A 19 22.87 -2.65 2.14
CA ALA A 19 21.63 -2.76 1.37
C ALA A 19 21.41 -4.16 0.80
N THR A 20 22.47 -4.87 0.43
CA THR A 20 22.40 -6.18 -0.20
C THR A 20 23.22 -7.21 0.56
N ALA A 21 22.88 -8.48 0.42
CA ALA A 21 23.66 -9.59 0.96
C ALA A 21 25.05 -9.69 0.31
N SER A 22 25.21 -9.17 -0.91
CA SER A 22 26.50 -9.07 -1.60
C SER A 22 27.43 -7.97 -1.06
N GLY A 23 26.98 -7.16 -0.09
CA GLY A 23 27.81 -6.16 0.58
C GLY A 23 27.73 -4.74 0.00
N THR A 24 26.72 -4.43 -0.81
CA THR A 24 26.46 -3.05 -1.25
C THR A 24 26.09 -2.20 -0.03
N ARG A 25 26.73 -1.05 0.15
CA ARG A 25 26.44 -0.15 1.27
C ARG A 25 25.05 0.46 1.16
N MET A 26 24.38 0.60 2.29
CA MET A 26 23.12 1.31 2.39
C MET A 26 23.33 2.82 2.21
N THR A 27 22.46 3.45 1.41
CA THR A 27 22.40 4.92 1.26
C THR A 27 20.97 5.41 1.47
N GLU A 28 20.79 6.72 1.62
CA GLU A 28 19.48 7.36 1.66
C GLU A 28 18.65 7.16 0.37
N LYS A 29 19.31 6.81 -0.73
CA LYS A 29 18.70 6.51 -2.04
C LYS A 29 18.33 5.04 -2.20
N SER A 30 18.80 4.16 -1.31
CA SER A 30 18.42 2.75 -1.37
C SER A 30 16.90 2.60 -1.28
N THR A 31 16.33 1.79 -2.16
CA THR A 31 14.87 1.61 -2.24
C THR A 31 14.42 0.35 -1.53
N PHE A 32 13.29 0.45 -0.83
CA PHE A 32 12.70 -0.59 -0.01
C PHE A 32 11.22 -0.71 -0.28
N ASN A 33 10.71 -1.92 -0.09
CA ASN A 33 9.29 -2.08 0.13
C ASN A 33 8.96 -1.57 1.52
N ILE A 34 8.08 -0.59 1.59
CA ILE A 34 7.70 0.03 2.87
C ILE A 34 6.52 -0.67 3.54
N GLY A 35 6.06 -1.78 2.94
CA GLY A 35 4.94 -2.57 3.43
C GLY A 35 3.73 -1.69 3.69
N SER A 36 3.09 -1.88 4.83
CA SER A 36 1.85 -1.21 5.21
C SER A 36 1.87 0.32 5.23
N ASN A 37 3.04 0.97 5.21
CA ASN A 37 3.12 2.42 4.97
C ASN A 37 2.54 2.83 3.60
N SER A 38 2.44 1.88 2.66
CA SER A 38 1.78 2.05 1.35
C SER A 38 0.33 2.52 1.48
N LYS A 39 -0.35 2.17 2.58
CA LYS A 39 -1.73 2.54 2.86
C LYS A 39 -1.95 4.05 2.91
N LEU A 40 -0.93 4.83 3.30
CA LEU A 40 -0.96 6.28 3.24
C LEU A 40 -1.27 6.77 1.81
N PHE A 41 -0.62 6.19 0.81
CA PHE A 41 -0.80 6.57 -0.59
C PHE A 41 -2.18 6.18 -1.12
N THR A 42 -2.77 5.08 -0.62
CA THR A 42 -4.17 4.75 -0.92
C THR A 42 -5.13 5.80 -0.36
N VAL A 43 -4.95 6.22 0.91
CA VAL A 43 -5.79 7.25 1.53
C VAL A 43 -5.66 8.57 0.77
N LEU A 44 -4.44 8.97 0.40
CA LEU A 44 -4.20 10.15 -0.42
C LEU A 44 -4.86 10.05 -1.80
N ALA A 45 -4.71 8.92 -2.49
CA ALA A 45 -5.33 8.70 -3.80
C ALA A 45 -6.86 8.80 -3.72
N THR A 46 -7.48 8.17 -2.71
CA THR A 46 -8.93 8.31 -2.50
C THR A 46 -9.34 9.73 -2.15
N SER A 47 -8.53 10.45 -1.36
CA SER A 47 -8.78 11.87 -1.06
C SER A 47 -8.77 12.73 -2.32
N ILE A 48 -7.82 12.50 -3.23
CA ILE A 48 -7.75 13.22 -4.51
C ILE A 48 -9.00 12.92 -5.35
N LEU A 49 -9.46 11.66 -5.40
CA LEU A 49 -10.71 11.31 -6.08
C LEU A 49 -11.94 12.00 -5.46
N ILE A 50 -12.05 12.04 -4.13
CA ILE A 50 -13.13 12.72 -3.41
C ILE A 50 -13.16 14.22 -3.72
N ASN A 51 -11.99 14.85 -3.81
CA ASN A 51 -11.86 16.28 -4.09
C ASN A 51 -11.92 16.62 -5.59
N ASN A 52 -11.90 15.63 -6.48
CA ASN A 52 -11.98 15.85 -7.92
C ASN A 52 -13.44 16.04 -8.36
N ALA A 53 -13.82 17.29 -8.64
CA ALA A 53 -15.16 17.65 -9.06
C ALA A 53 -15.61 17.04 -10.40
N SER A 54 -14.67 16.58 -11.24
CA SER A 54 -14.96 15.94 -12.53
C SER A 54 -15.33 14.46 -12.40
N ILE A 55 -15.09 13.84 -11.24
CA ILE A 55 -15.44 12.42 -11.01
C ILE A 55 -16.95 12.29 -10.80
N THR A 56 -17.56 11.35 -11.53
CA THR A 56 -18.97 10.99 -11.42
C THR A 56 -19.11 9.48 -11.22
N PRO A 57 -19.85 9.01 -10.19
CA PRO A 57 -20.50 9.81 -9.16
C PRO A 57 -19.50 10.50 -8.22
N ARG A 58 -19.89 11.64 -7.64
CA ARG A 58 -19.10 12.32 -6.61
C ARG A 58 -18.96 11.41 -5.39
N LEU A 59 -17.73 11.33 -4.86
CA LEU A 59 -17.43 10.55 -3.67
C LEU A 59 -17.37 11.43 -2.42
N THR A 60 -17.65 10.81 -1.27
CA THR A 60 -17.36 11.33 0.06
C THR A 60 -16.79 10.19 0.91
N TRP A 61 -16.22 10.50 2.07
CA TRP A 61 -15.78 9.47 3.02
C TRP A 61 -16.91 8.52 3.45
N ASN A 62 -18.15 9.01 3.43
CA ASN A 62 -19.35 8.24 3.79
C ASN A 62 -20.00 7.52 2.59
N THR A 63 -19.41 7.61 1.39
CA THR A 63 -19.93 6.88 0.22
C THR A 63 -19.90 5.38 0.50
N LYS A 64 -21.02 4.70 0.25
CA LYS A 64 -21.13 3.26 0.39
C LYS A 64 -20.21 2.56 -0.61
N VAL A 65 -19.44 1.58 -0.14
CA VAL A 65 -18.52 0.85 -1.02
C VAL A 65 -19.29 0.14 -2.12
N LYS A 66 -20.41 -0.52 -1.75
CA LYS A 66 -21.27 -1.27 -2.68
C LYS A 66 -21.83 -0.43 -3.82
N SER A 67 -22.06 0.87 -3.60
CA SER A 67 -22.61 1.75 -4.66
C SER A 67 -21.58 2.13 -5.73
N VAL A 68 -20.28 1.94 -5.46
CA VAL A 68 -19.18 2.27 -6.38
C VAL A 68 -18.46 1.02 -6.87
N ILE A 69 -18.37 -0.02 -6.04
CA ILE A 69 -17.72 -1.29 -6.32
C ILE A 69 -18.79 -2.39 -6.20
N PRO A 70 -19.56 -2.68 -7.26
CA PRO A 70 -20.68 -3.63 -7.19
C PRO A 70 -20.26 -5.04 -6.79
N GLU A 71 -19.03 -5.45 -7.09
CA GLU A 71 -18.48 -6.76 -6.70
C GLU A 71 -18.14 -6.88 -5.20
N PHE A 72 -18.16 -5.78 -4.43
CA PHE A 72 -17.93 -5.82 -2.99
C PHE A 72 -19.05 -6.58 -2.28
N ASN A 73 -18.73 -7.67 -1.60
CA ASN A 73 -19.70 -8.47 -0.87
C ASN A 73 -19.02 -9.15 0.32
N LEU A 74 -19.64 -9.07 1.50
CA LEU A 74 -19.18 -9.67 2.74
C LEU A 74 -20.22 -10.74 3.19
N THR A 75 -19.83 -11.68 4.05
CA THR A 75 -20.79 -12.62 4.67
C THR A 75 -21.79 -11.93 5.58
N ASP A 76 -21.44 -10.77 6.17
CA ASP A 76 -22.35 -9.91 6.91
C ASP A 76 -23.14 -9.00 5.93
N PRO A 77 -24.47 -9.15 5.85
CA PRO A 77 -25.29 -8.32 4.96
C PRO A 77 -25.33 -6.85 5.40
N VAL A 78 -25.23 -6.54 6.69
CA VAL A 78 -25.18 -5.16 7.18
C VAL A 78 -23.86 -4.53 6.75
N ALA A 79 -22.72 -5.19 7.02
CA ALA A 79 -21.43 -4.68 6.59
C ALA A 79 -21.35 -4.51 5.06
N THR A 80 -21.95 -5.43 4.29
CA THR A 80 -22.01 -5.34 2.82
C THR A 80 -22.71 -4.06 2.34
N GLN A 81 -23.87 -3.74 2.89
CA GLN A 81 -24.67 -2.59 2.44
C GLN A 81 -24.18 -1.27 3.04
N GLU A 82 -23.70 -1.32 4.29
CA GLU A 82 -23.46 -0.12 5.08
C GLU A 82 -22.00 0.33 5.12
N ALA A 83 -21.04 -0.52 4.75
CA ALA A 83 -19.62 -0.15 4.74
C ALA A 83 -19.37 1.07 3.85
N THR A 84 -18.63 2.03 4.40
CA THR A 84 -18.21 3.25 3.72
C THR A 84 -16.73 3.21 3.36
N LEU A 85 -16.27 4.12 2.50
CA LEU A 85 -14.84 4.29 2.23
C LEU A 85 -14.05 4.52 3.53
N LEU A 86 -14.61 5.29 4.47
CA LEU A 86 -14.02 5.54 5.78
C LEU A 86 -13.88 4.25 6.61
N ASP A 87 -14.90 3.37 6.62
CA ASP A 87 -14.84 2.11 7.38
C ASP A 87 -13.72 1.18 6.87
N LEU A 88 -13.49 1.16 5.55
CA LEU A 88 -12.38 0.39 4.95
C LEU A 88 -11.02 0.91 5.41
N MET A 89 -10.81 2.23 5.38
CA MET A 89 -9.54 2.86 5.77
C MET A 89 -9.29 2.84 7.28
N THR A 90 -10.36 2.84 8.07
CA THR A 90 -10.28 2.82 9.53
C THR A 90 -10.38 1.43 10.12
N HIS A 91 -10.37 0.37 9.28
CA HIS A 91 -10.35 -1.02 9.71
C HIS A 91 -11.55 -1.41 10.60
N ARG A 92 -12.76 -0.93 10.27
CA ARG A 92 -13.97 -1.12 11.11
C ARG A 92 -15.05 -1.97 10.47
N THR A 93 -14.68 -2.92 9.63
CA THR A 93 -15.65 -3.78 8.93
C THR A 93 -16.06 -5.04 9.71
N GLY A 94 -15.38 -5.36 10.82
CA GLY A 94 -15.60 -6.60 11.59
C GLY A 94 -14.82 -7.83 11.05
N TYR A 95 -14.01 -7.63 10.00
CA TYR A 95 -13.23 -8.68 9.36
C TYR A 95 -11.75 -8.58 9.76
N PRO A 96 -11.16 -9.64 10.32
CA PRO A 96 -9.75 -9.68 10.68
C PRO A 96 -8.85 -9.86 9.45
N LEU A 97 -7.55 -10.08 9.69
CA LEU A 97 -6.59 -10.39 8.64
C LEU A 97 -7.00 -11.69 7.93
N HIS A 98 -7.20 -11.61 6.63
CA HIS A 98 -7.49 -12.73 5.73
C HIS A 98 -6.47 -12.78 4.58
N ASP A 99 -5.20 -12.50 4.87
CA ASP A 99 -4.16 -12.28 3.86
C ASP A 99 -3.84 -13.52 3.00
N PHE A 100 -4.21 -14.72 3.47
CA PHE A 100 -4.09 -15.96 2.72
C PHE A 100 -5.29 -16.25 1.79
N SER A 101 -6.32 -15.39 1.78
CA SER A 101 -7.49 -15.60 0.92
C SER A 101 -7.26 -15.22 -0.54
N TYR A 102 -6.20 -14.47 -0.86
CA TYR A 102 -5.83 -14.08 -2.22
C TYR A 102 -4.40 -14.52 -2.56
N ARG A 103 -4.13 -14.68 -3.85
CA ARG A 103 -2.82 -15.04 -4.41
C ARG A 103 -2.16 -13.81 -5.00
N TYR A 104 -0.84 -13.80 -5.09
CA TYR A 104 -0.11 -12.69 -5.73
C TYR A 104 -0.40 -12.51 -7.23
N THR A 105 -0.99 -13.52 -7.87
CA THR A 105 -1.44 -13.50 -9.26
C THR A 105 -2.88 -13.04 -9.44
N ASP A 106 -3.63 -12.86 -8.34
CA ASP A 106 -5.00 -12.34 -8.41
C ASP A 106 -4.99 -10.88 -8.87
N THR A 107 -6.08 -10.45 -9.49
CA THR A 107 -6.40 -9.02 -9.59
C THR A 107 -7.04 -8.52 -8.30
N ALA A 108 -7.13 -7.20 -8.10
CA ALA A 108 -7.90 -6.64 -7.00
C ALA A 108 -9.37 -7.10 -7.05
N SER A 109 -9.97 -7.22 -8.24
CA SER A 109 -11.35 -7.72 -8.40
C SER A 109 -11.49 -9.18 -7.97
N ASP A 110 -10.50 -10.03 -8.24
CA ASP A 110 -10.49 -11.42 -7.78
C ASP A 110 -10.41 -11.52 -6.25
N ALA A 111 -9.58 -10.70 -5.61
CA ALA A 111 -9.50 -10.63 -4.15
C ALA A 111 -10.82 -10.15 -3.53
N ILE A 112 -11.45 -9.12 -4.10
CA ILE A 112 -12.73 -8.58 -3.63
C ILE A 112 -13.85 -9.63 -3.73
N ARG A 113 -13.92 -10.37 -4.84
CA ARG A 113 -14.92 -11.44 -5.01
C ARG A 113 -14.77 -12.57 -3.99
N LYS A 114 -13.61 -12.73 -3.37
CA LYS A 114 -13.37 -13.75 -2.33
C LYS A 114 -13.80 -13.29 -0.93
N LEU A 115 -14.05 -12.00 -0.72
CA LEU A 115 -14.52 -11.45 0.55
C LEU A 115 -15.81 -12.12 1.04
N GLN A 116 -16.70 -12.51 0.13
CA GLN A 116 -17.97 -13.16 0.46
C GLN A 116 -17.82 -14.56 1.08
N TYR A 117 -16.60 -15.12 1.11
CA TYR A 117 -16.30 -16.40 1.74
C TYR A 117 -15.51 -16.24 3.04
N GLN A 118 -15.18 -15.01 3.44
CA GLN A 118 -14.44 -14.73 4.66
C GLN A 118 -15.40 -14.66 5.85
N ARG A 119 -14.94 -15.10 7.02
CA ARG A 119 -15.73 -15.02 8.25
C ARG A 119 -15.37 -13.74 9.02
N GLN A 120 -16.38 -13.00 9.49
CA GLN A 120 -16.19 -11.91 10.44
C GLN A 120 -15.86 -12.45 11.84
N SER A 121 -15.11 -11.68 12.63
CA SER A 121 -14.83 -12.01 14.05
C SER A 121 -15.45 -11.03 15.03
N ALA A 122 -16.05 -9.96 14.53
CA ALA A 122 -16.79 -8.97 15.30
C ALA A 122 -17.94 -8.42 14.46
N GLU A 123 -18.90 -7.77 15.11
CA GLU A 123 -19.97 -7.07 14.44
C GLU A 123 -19.42 -5.85 13.66
N PHE A 124 -20.16 -5.43 12.64
CA PHE A 124 -19.82 -4.24 11.87
C PHE A 124 -19.63 -3.03 12.80
N ARG A 125 -18.46 -2.37 12.72
CA ARG A 125 -18.05 -1.19 13.50
C ARG A 125 -17.82 -1.39 15.00
N ASP A 126 -17.88 -2.61 15.50
CA ASP A 126 -17.72 -2.89 16.93
C ASP A 126 -16.28 -2.67 17.40
N ILE A 127 -15.30 -3.26 16.70
CA ILE A 127 -13.88 -3.15 17.04
C ILE A 127 -13.01 -2.78 15.82
N TRP A 128 -11.81 -2.27 16.09
CA TRP A 128 -10.77 -2.07 15.09
C TRP A 128 -10.07 -3.40 14.78
N GLN A 129 -9.99 -3.78 13.50
CA GLN A 129 -9.28 -4.99 13.06
C GLN A 129 -8.50 -4.74 11.77
N TYR A 130 -7.17 -4.79 11.89
CA TYR A 130 -6.29 -4.66 10.74
C TYR A 130 -6.66 -5.63 9.61
N ASN A 131 -6.81 -5.12 8.39
CA ASN A 131 -7.25 -5.92 7.25
C ASN A 131 -6.77 -5.33 5.93
N ASN A 132 -5.92 -6.08 5.21
CA ASN A 132 -5.39 -5.66 3.92
C ASN A 132 -6.44 -5.68 2.80
N ASN A 133 -7.40 -6.61 2.84
CA ASN A 133 -8.43 -6.73 1.80
C ASN A 133 -9.26 -5.45 1.64
N MET A 134 -9.42 -4.67 2.71
CA MET A 134 -10.11 -3.38 2.65
C MET A 134 -9.33 -2.35 1.82
N TYR A 135 -8.00 -2.35 1.92
CA TYR A 135 -7.14 -1.50 1.08
C TYR A 135 -7.02 -2.01 -0.35
N ILE A 136 -7.03 -3.32 -0.55
CA ILE A 136 -7.12 -3.93 -1.89
C ILE A 136 -8.44 -3.51 -2.56
N THR A 137 -9.55 -3.51 -1.82
CA THR A 137 -10.84 -3.00 -2.30
C THR A 137 -10.74 -1.54 -2.75
N LEU A 138 -10.11 -0.67 -1.95
CA LEU A 138 -9.93 0.75 -2.29
C LEU A 138 -9.08 0.98 -3.55
N SER A 139 -8.22 0.02 -3.93
CA SER A 139 -7.41 0.13 -5.15
C SER A 139 -8.25 0.13 -6.42
N ARG A 140 -9.51 -0.32 -6.37
CA ARG A 140 -10.41 -0.30 -7.54
C ARG A 140 -10.98 1.07 -7.87
N LEU A 141 -10.95 2.02 -6.92
CA LEU A 141 -11.58 3.32 -7.11
C LEU A 141 -11.02 4.09 -8.31
N PRO A 142 -9.68 4.24 -8.50
CA PRO A 142 -9.16 4.89 -9.70
C PRO A 142 -9.60 4.19 -10.99
N GLU A 143 -9.50 2.87 -11.04
CA GLU A 143 -9.84 2.10 -12.24
C GLU A 143 -11.30 2.28 -12.65
N ILE A 144 -12.23 2.25 -11.68
CA ILE A 144 -13.66 2.41 -11.93
C ILE A 144 -14.01 3.84 -12.35
N LEU A 145 -13.35 4.85 -11.75
CA LEU A 145 -13.75 6.25 -11.89
C LEU A 145 -12.98 7.01 -12.98
N THR A 146 -11.80 6.54 -13.35
CA THR A 146 -10.92 7.21 -14.32
C THR A 146 -10.42 6.29 -15.43
N GLY A 147 -10.61 4.98 -15.30
CA GLY A 147 -10.03 3.99 -16.22
C GLY A 147 -8.52 3.77 -16.03
N MET A 148 -7.88 4.45 -15.08
CA MET A 148 -6.44 4.30 -14.82
C MET A 148 -6.17 3.21 -13.78
N PRO A 149 -5.19 2.32 -14.00
CA PRO A 149 -4.72 1.40 -12.98
C PRO A 149 -4.26 2.12 -11.71
N PHE A 150 -4.47 1.50 -10.55
CA PHE A 150 -4.16 2.11 -9.25
C PHE A 150 -2.73 2.65 -9.17
N GLY A 151 -1.74 1.85 -9.57
CA GLY A 151 -0.32 2.24 -9.47
C GLY A 151 0.01 3.45 -10.34
N ARG A 152 -0.52 3.51 -11.56
CA ARG A 152 -0.38 4.67 -12.46
C ARG A 152 -1.06 5.90 -11.90
N TYR A 153 -2.28 5.75 -11.39
CA TYR A 153 -3.02 6.85 -10.79
C TYR A 153 -2.24 7.47 -9.62
N VAL A 154 -1.73 6.65 -8.71
CA VAL A 154 -0.90 7.12 -7.59
C VAL A 154 0.38 7.78 -8.08
N ARG A 155 1.06 7.19 -9.08
CA ARG A 155 2.27 7.77 -9.64
C ARG A 155 2.03 9.18 -10.18
N ASP A 156 1.01 9.34 -11.03
CA ASP A 156 0.76 10.58 -11.75
C ASP A 156 0.18 11.68 -10.84
N ASN A 157 -0.59 11.30 -9.81
CA ASN A 157 -1.27 12.26 -8.93
C ASN A 157 -0.54 12.49 -7.60
N ILE A 158 0.43 11.65 -7.22
CA ILE A 158 1.13 11.75 -5.93
C ILE A 158 2.64 11.72 -6.11
N PHE A 159 3.21 10.65 -6.67
CA PHE A 159 4.67 10.50 -6.73
C PHE A 159 5.32 11.59 -7.59
N MET A 160 4.86 11.77 -8.82
CA MET A 160 5.43 12.77 -9.75
C MET A 160 5.24 14.21 -9.26
N PRO A 161 4.05 14.65 -8.80
CA PRO A 161 3.88 16.02 -8.28
C PRO A 161 4.71 16.34 -7.03
N LEU A 162 5.10 15.31 -6.26
CA LEU A 162 5.98 15.45 -5.10
C LEU A 162 7.46 15.29 -5.46
N GLY A 163 7.81 14.91 -6.70
CA GLY A 163 9.19 14.65 -7.11
C GLY A 163 9.77 13.36 -6.53
N MET A 164 8.94 12.37 -6.22
CA MET A 164 9.32 11.05 -5.73
C MET A 164 9.76 10.15 -6.89
N ASN A 165 10.90 10.44 -7.50
CA ASN A 165 11.31 9.87 -8.78
C ASN A 165 11.79 8.41 -8.70
N ALA A 166 12.22 7.94 -7.52
CA ALA A 166 12.61 6.54 -7.29
C ALA A 166 11.45 5.70 -6.75
N THR A 167 10.27 6.30 -6.55
CA THR A 167 9.12 5.65 -5.94
C THR A 167 8.23 5.01 -6.99
N THR A 168 7.96 3.72 -6.81
CA THR A 168 7.35 2.87 -7.83
C THR A 168 6.57 1.71 -7.22
N TYR A 169 5.64 1.12 -7.98
CA TYR A 169 5.03 -0.18 -7.69
C TYR A 169 5.70 -1.34 -8.44
N SER A 170 6.54 -1.03 -9.43
CA SER A 170 7.22 -2.00 -10.29
C SER A 170 8.52 -2.47 -9.65
N TYR A 171 8.54 -3.74 -9.24
CA TYR A 171 9.78 -4.37 -8.78
C TYR A 171 10.85 -4.38 -9.87
N GLN A 172 10.48 -4.68 -11.12
CA GLN A 172 11.41 -4.75 -12.24
C GLN A 172 12.09 -3.40 -12.47
N LEU A 173 11.33 -2.30 -12.40
CA LEU A 173 11.87 -0.95 -12.55
C LEU A 173 12.84 -0.64 -11.41
N ALA A 174 12.39 -0.76 -10.15
CA ALA A 174 13.21 -0.50 -8.97
C ALA A 174 14.52 -1.33 -8.96
N ASN A 175 14.45 -2.59 -9.41
CA ASN A 175 15.60 -3.47 -9.49
C ASN A 175 16.56 -3.06 -10.62
N SER A 176 16.04 -2.63 -11.78
CA SER A 176 16.87 -2.21 -12.92
C SER A 176 17.66 -0.93 -12.67
N GLU A 177 17.18 -0.06 -11.77
CA GLU A 177 17.88 1.17 -11.37
C GLU A 177 19.06 0.92 -10.42
N GLY A 178 19.24 -0.31 -9.92
CA GLY A 178 20.41 -0.72 -9.14
C GLY A 178 20.46 -0.18 -7.70
N GLN A 179 19.39 0.46 -7.22
CA GLN A 179 19.30 1.04 -5.86
C GLN A 179 18.51 0.16 -4.88
N ARG A 180 17.94 -0.95 -5.35
CA ARG A 180 17.06 -1.82 -4.55
C ARG A 180 17.83 -2.57 -3.48
N ALA A 181 17.39 -2.44 -2.23
CA ALA A 181 17.92 -3.25 -1.11
C ALA A 181 17.34 -4.68 -1.13
N ASP A 182 18.10 -5.67 -0.67
CA ASP A 182 17.58 -7.02 -0.48
C ASP A 182 16.59 -7.06 0.68
N GLY A 183 15.54 -7.87 0.54
CA GLY A 183 14.83 -8.32 1.74
C GLY A 183 15.75 -9.28 2.50
N MET A 184 15.85 -9.14 3.82
CA MET A 184 16.74 -9.98 4.63
C MET A 184 15.93 -10.85 5.58
N ALA A 185 16.27 -12.13 5.65
CA ALA A 185 15.81 -13.06 6.68
C ALA A 185 17.01 -13.73 7.32
N ARG A 186 16.76 -14.57 8.33
CA ARG A 186 17.79 -15.37 9.00
C ARG A 186 17.44 -16.84 8.89
N GLU A 187 18.39 -17.66 8.44
CA GLU A 187 18.28 -19.12 8.43
C GLU A 187 18.64 -19.67 9.81
N GLY A 188 17.83 -20.58 10.34
CA GLY A 188 18.01 -21.09 11.71
C GLY A 188 17.67 -20.07 12.81
N LEU A 189 16.81 -19.09 12.50
CA LEU A 189 16.31 -18.12 13.48
C LEU A 189 15.48 -18.82 14.57
N ASP A 190 15.87 -18.63 15.82
CA ASP A 190 15.11 -19.00 17.02
C ASP A 190 14.74 -17.74 17.79
N VAL A 191 13.55 -17.22 17.50
CA VAL A 191 13.03 -15.99 18.11
C VAL A 191 12.77 -16.10 19.60
N TYR A 192 12.64 -17.32 20.14
CA TYR A 192 12.37 -17.54 21.57
C TYR A 192 13.66 -17.54 22.39
N LYS A 193 14.80 -17.82 21.75
CA LYS A 193 16.12 -17.76 22.39
C LYS A 193 16.78 -16.39 22.23
N ASP A 194 16.93 -15.94 20.98
CA ASP A 194 17.49 -14.62 20.65
C ASP A 194 17.05 -14.24 19.21
N PRO A 195 16.37 -13.08 19.03
CA PRO A 195 15.87 -12.63 17.73
C PRO A 195 16.96 -12.31 16.70
N PHE A 196 18.23 -12.37 17.07
CA PHE A 196 19.38 -12.18 16.18
C PHE A 196 20.19 -13.46 15.94
N THR A 197 19.66 -14.63 16.32
CA THR A 197 20.23 -15.93 15.97
C THR A 197 20.15 -16.22 14.47
N GLY A 198 20.86 -17.25 14.03
CA GLY A 198 20.86 -17.70 12.63
C GLY A 198 21.68 -16.81 11.69
N THR A 199 21.79 -17.26 10.45
CA THR A 199 22.63 -16.63 9.42
C THR A 199 21.79 -15.72 8.52
N PRO A 200 22.15 -14.42 8.37
CA PRO A 200 21.46 -13.55 7.43
C PRO A 200 21.51 -14.09 5.99
N ARG A 201 20.37 -14.05 5.31
CA ARG A 201 20.26 -14.39 3.90
C ARG A 201 19.32 -13.43 3.19
N ALA A 202 19.61 -13.14 1.93
CA ALA A 202 18.66 -12.46 1.07
C ALA A 202 17.40 -13.34 0.89
N THR A 203 16.24 -12.72 1.02
CA THR A 203 14.96 -13.29 0.65
C THR A 203 14.63 -12.86 -0.77
N ARG A 204 14.14 -13.79 -1.57
CA ARG A 204 13.47 -13.45 -2.81
C ARG A 204 12.31 -12.51 -2.50
N TYR A 205 12.16 -11.47 -3.31
CA TYR A 205 11.02 -10.59 -3.17
C TYR A 205 9.75 -11.33 -3.58
N TRP A 206 8.82 -11.48 -2.63
CA TRP A 206 7.68 -12.40 -2.75
C TRP A 206 6.61 -11.96 -3.77
N THR A 207 6.53 -10.67 -4.08
CA THR A 207 5.57 -10.10 -5.05
C THR A 207 6.26 -9.70 -6.36
N SER A 208 7.48 -10.18 -6.62
CA SER A 208 8.39 -9.69 -7.66
C SER A 208 7.95 -9.88 -9.11
N MET A 209 6.71 -10.30 -9.41
CA MET A 209 6.39 -10.85 -10.73
C MET A 209 5.06 -10.40 -11.33
N THR A 210 4.26 -9.56 -10.68
CA THR A 210 2.93 -9.18 -11.20
C THR A 210 2.63 -7.69 -11.06
N GLY A 211 1.90 -7.13 -12.02
CA GLY A 211 1.34 -5.77 -11.95
C GLY A 211 2.24 -4.63 -12.44
N GLY A 212 3.57 -4.74 -12.35
CA GLY A 212 4.48 -3.67 -12.79
C GLY A 212 4.11 -2.30 -12.21
N GLU A 213 4.16 -1.26 -13.04
CA GLU A 213 3.77 0.10 -12.66
C GLU A 213 2.25 0.28 -12.44
N ASP A 214 1.44 -0.61 -12.99
CA ASP A 214 -0.02 -0.59 -12.83
C ASP A 214 -0.42 -1.04 -11.41
N GLY A 215 0.48 -1.77 -10.74
CA GLY A 215 0.32 -2.26 -9.37
C GLY A 215 -0.13 -3.72 -9.32
N SER A 216 0.37 -4.45 -8.33
CA SER A 216 -0.11 -5.81 -8.01
C SER A 216 -1.37 -5.78 -7.14
N VAL A 217 -1.95 -6.94 -6.83
CA VAL A 217 -3.04 -7.08 -5.85
C VAL A 217 -2.72 -6.43 -4.49
N LEU A 218 -1.43 -6.36 -4.12
CA LEU A 218 -0.98 -5.77 -2.87
C LEU A 218 -0.61 -4.30 -2.99
N ALA A 219 -0.71 -3.66 -4.17
CA ALA A 219 -0.25 -2.29 -4.39
C ALA A 219 -0.77 -1.32 -3.31
N ALA A 220 -2.09 -1.26 -3.12
CA ALA A 220 -2.71 -0.37 -2.14
C ALA A 220 -2.43 -0.76 -0.67
N ALA A 221 -2.24 -2.04 -0.38
CA ALA A 221 -2.04 -2.49 0.99
C ALA A 221 -0.57 -2.43 1.43
N GLY A 222 0.38 -2.61 0.51
CA GLY A 222 1.78 -2.84 0.86
C GLY A 222 2.80 -2.77 -0.27
N GLY A 223 2.43 -2.33 -1.47
CA GLY A 223 3.28 -2.51 -2.66
C GLY A 223 4.19 -1.34 -3.03
N VAL A 224 4.23 -0.25 -2.27
CA VAL A 224 5.11 0.88 -2.57
C VAL A 224 6.57 0.51 -2.32
N ILE A 225 7.40 0.75 -3.34
CA ILE A 225 8.85 0.73 -3.26
C ILE A 225 9.33 2.18 -3.29
N THR A 226 10.12 2.61 -2.32
CA THR A 226 10.58 4.01 -2.22
C THR A 226 11.90 4.12 -1.44
N SER A 227 12.50 5.30 -1.43
CA SER A 227 13.72 5.66 -0.71
C SER A 227 13.44 6.62 0.45
N ALA A 228 14.42 6.82 1.34
CA ALA A 228 14.29 7.81 2.40
C ALA A 228 14.23 9.24 1.84
N VAL A 229 14.96 9.50 0.74
CA VAL A 229 14.94 10.80 0.03
C VAL A 229 13.55 11.09 -0.52
N ASP A 230 12.93 10.13 -1.19
CA ASP A 230 11.60 10.31 -1.77
C ASP A 230 10.52 10.49 -0.70
N MET A 231 10.59 9.73 0.40
CA MET A 231 9.67 9.89 1.52
C MET A 231 9.82 11.23 2.24
N ALA A 232 10.99 11.88 2.10
CA ALA A 232 11.24 13.25 2.57
C ALA A 232 10.82 14.32 1.55
N SER A 233 10.50 13.94 0.31
CA SER A 233 10.07 14.85 -0.74
C SER A 233 8.76 15.54 -0.37
N ARG A 234 8.61 16.76 -0.86
CA ARG A 234 7.48 17.65 -0.59
C ARG A 234 7.11 18.40 -1.85
N SER A 235 5.86 18.83 -1.93
CA SER A 235 5.41 19.63 -3.06
C SER A 235 6.34 20.83 -3.26
N GLN A 236 6.76 21.04 -4.51
CA GLN A 236 7.57 22.20 -4.90
C GLN A 236 6.71 23.47 -5.13
N ARG A 237 5.40 23.39 -4.85
CA ARG A 237 4.43 24.48 -5.03
C ARG A 237 4.19 25.25 -3.74
#